data_AF-W9G7F5-F1
#
_entry.id   AF-W9G7F5-F1
#
_cell.length_a   1.000
_cell.length_b   1.000
_cell.length_c   1.000
_cell.angle_alpha   90.00
_cell.angle_beta   90.00
_cell.angle_gamma   90.00
#
_symmetry.space_group_name_H-M   'P 1'
#
loop_
_entity.id
_entity.type
_entity.pdbx_description
1 polymer ?
#
loop_
_entity_poly.entity_id
_entity_poly.type
_entity_poly.pdbx_seq_one_letter_code
_entity_poly.pdbx_strand_id
1 'polypeptide(L)' 'MPHQSRLEMLRCRECGERRCIESSGQPPRCLPPGDGSGFVIEHVEVTVLGRCPSCVARRAGDHVPEAG' A
#
# COMPACT_ATOMS: atom_id res chain seq x y z
N MET A 1 -8.78 -17.35 17.69
CA MET A 1 -7.81 -16.26 17.88
C MET A 1 -8.36 -15.05 17.14
N PRO A 2 -8.79 -13.95 17.79
CA PRO A 2 -9.35 -12.81 17.07
C PRO A 2 -8.24 -12.15 16.24
N HIS A 3 -8.43 -12.06 14.93
CA HIS A 3 -7.63 -11.17 14.09
C HIS A 3 -7.91 -9.75 14.58
N GLN A 4 -6.94 -9.14 15.25
CA GLN A 4 -7.05 -7.78 15.76
C GLN A 4 -7.20 -6.85 14.54
N SER A 5 -8.43 -6.46 14.20
CA SER A 5 -8.67 -5.51 13.11
C SER A 5 -7.86 -4.25 13.38
N ARG A 6 -6.88 -3.98 12.52
CA ARG A 6 -6.02 -2.80 12.61
C ARG A 6 -6.34 -1.87 11.45
N LEU A 7 -6.33 -0.57 11.72
CA LEU A 7 -6.47 0.45 10.68
C LEU A 7 -5.10 0.73 10.06
N GLU A 8 -5.01 0.58 8.75
CA GLU A 8 -3.84 0.95 7.96
C GLU A 8 -4.15 2.17 7.07
N MET A 9 -3.19 3.07 6.93
CA MET A 9 -3.35 4.28 6.10
C MET A 9 -3.00 3.97 4.65
N LEU A 10 -4.02 3.84 3.80
CA LEU A 10 -3.88 3.69 2.36
C LEU A 10 -3.78 5.07 1.70
N ARG A 11 -2.74 5.30 0.90
CA ARG A 11 -2.58 6.50 0.09
C ARG A 11 -2.72 6.20 -1.39
N CYS A 12 -3.50 7.02 -2.11
CA CYS A 12 -3.60 6.94 -3.56
C CYS A 12 -2.31 7.45 -4.21
N ARG A 13 -1.71 6.63 -5.09
CA ARG A 13 -0.48 6.97 -5.80
C ARG A 13 -0.64 8.06 -6.87
N GLU A 14 -1.86 8.43 -7.23
CA GLU A 14 -2.14 9.37 -8.32
C GLU A 14 -2.55 10.75 -7.79
N CYS A 15 -3.52 10.82 -6.88
CA CYS A 15 -3.99 12.09 -6.33
C CYS A 15 -3.52 12.34 -4.88
N GLY A 16 -2.92 11.36 -4.22
CA GLY A 16 -2.48 11.49 -2.83
C GLY A 16 -3.59 11.33 -1.78
N GLU A 17 -4.85 11.06 -2.19
CA GLU A 17 -5.98 10.82 -1.29
C GLU A 17 -5.67 9.74 -0.25
N ARG A 18 -6.12 9.93 0.99
CA ARG A 18 -5.81 9.03 2.12
C ARG A 18 -7.09 8.42 2.69
N ARG A 19 -7.06 7.11 2.98
CA ARG A 19 -8.12 6.43 3.72
C ARG A 19 -7.57 5.41 4.70
N CYS A 20 -8.20 5.31 5.85
CA CYS A 20 -8.01 4.18 6.75
C CYS A 20 -8.75 2.96 6.18
N ILE A 21 -8.07 1.82 6.10
CA ILE A 21 -8.67 0.53 5.75
C ILE A 21 -8.49 -0.44 6.91
N GLU A 22 -9.49 -1.28 7.14
CA GLU A 22 -9.34 -2.41 8.04
C GLU A 22 -8.47 -3.47 7.38
N SER A 23 -7.38 -3.82 8.05
CA SER A 23 -6.48 -4.87 7.64
C SER A 23 -6.56 -6.02 8.63
N SER A 24 -7.00 -7.17 8.13
CA SER A 24 -7.02 -8.44 8.88
C SER A 24 -5.68 -9.18 8.78
N GLY A 25 -4.75 -8.63 7.99
CA GLY A 25 -3.42 -9.17 7.76
C GLY A 25 -2.41 -8.65 8.78
N GLN A 26 -1.32 -9.40 8.92
CA GLN A 26 -0.14 -8.87 9.57
C GLN A 26 0.59 -8.00 8.54
N PRO A 27 1.06 -6.77 8.88
CA PRO A 27 1.86 -5.98 7.94
C PRO A 27 3.05 -6.83 7.48
N PRO A 28 3.58 -6.64 6.25
CA PRO A 28 4.73 -7.38 5.76
C PRO A 28 5.83 -7.31 6.82
N ARG A 29 6.00 -8.43 7.53
CA ARG A 29 6.77 -8.45 8.76
C ARG A 29 8.23 -8.48 8.39
N CYS A 30 8.93 -7.50 8.92
CA CYS A 30 10.35 -7.54 9.21
C CYS A 30 11.23 -7.77 7.98
N LEU A 31 11.83 -6.67 7.50
CA LEU A 31 13.19 -6.79 6.98
C LEU A 31 14.01 -7.63 7.98
N PRO A 32 14.81 -8.62 7.52
CA PRO A 32 15.66 -9.38 8.43
C PRO A 32 16.52 -8.41 9.25
N PRO A 33 16.83 -8.73 10.53
CA PRO A 33 17.49 -7.81 11.47
C PRO A 33 18.83 -7.24 10.97
N GLY A 34 19.40 -7.83 9.92
CA GLY A 34 20.32 -7.17 9.01
C GLY A 34 20.05 -7.63 7.58
N ASP A 35 20.32 -6.78 6.60
CA ASP A 35 20.23 -7.10 5.17
C ASP A 35 21.41 -7.98 4.67
N GLY A 36 22.28 -8.42 5.59
CA GLY A 36 23.47 -9.20 5.30
C GLY A 36 24.72 -8.38 4.98
N SER A 37 24.60 -7.05 4.82
CA SER A 37 25.75 -6.16 4.57
C SER A 37 26.35 -5.52 5.82
N GLY A 38 25.78 -5.79 7.01
CA GLY A 38 26.24 -5.25 8.29
C GLY A 38 25.47 -4.01 8.78
N PHE A 39 24.36 -3.63 8.14
CA PHE A 39 23.48 -2.60 8.71
C PHE A 39 22.68 -3.13 9.90
N VAL A 40 22.51 -2.26 10.89
CA VAL A 40 21.62 -2.46 12.03
C VAL A 40 20.32 -1.68 11.77
N ILE A 41 19.20 -2.38 11.72
CA ILE A 41 17.89 -1.77 11.44
C ILE A 41 17.22 -1.35 12.76
N GLU A 42 17.14 -0.05 13.00
CA GLU A 42 16.53 0.51 14.22
C GLU A 42 15.00 0.74 14.09
N HIS A 43 14.51 1.16 12.91
CA HIS A 43 13.10 1.47 12.68
C HIS A 43 12.66 1.21 11.23
N VAL A 44 11.41 0.77 11.03
CA VAL A 44 10.82 0.54 9.71
C VAL A 44 9.47 1.26 9.62
N GLU A 45 9.34 2.19 8.69
CA GLU A 45 8.08 2.83 8.35
C GLU A 45 7.52 2.24 7.05
N VAL A 46 6.26 1.79 7.07
CA VAL A 46 5.58 1.20 5.91
C VAL A 46 4.44 2.12 5.47
N THR A 47 4.46 2.54 4.20
CA THR A 47 3.34 3.25 3.58
C THR A 47 2.57 2.30 2.66
N VAL A 48 1.27 2.14 2.90
CA VAL A 48 0.39 1.37 2.02
C VAL A 48 -0.06 2.25 0.85
N LEU A 49 0.20 1.81 -0.39
CA LEU A 49 -0.14 2.55 -1.60
C LEU A 49 -1.19 1.81 -2.44
N GLY A 50 -2.11 2.55 -3.06
CA GLY A 50 -3.13 2.03 -3.97
C GLY A 50 -3.66 3.07 -4.95
N ARG A 51 -4.83 2.81 -5.55
CA ARG A 51 -5.56 3.78 -6.38
C ARG A 51 -6.97 3.98 -5.83
N CYS A 52 -7.42 5.23 -5.70
CA CYS A 52 -8.78 5.55 -5.28
C CYS A 52 -9.77 5.30 -6.43
N PRO A 53 -11.07 5.10 -6.14
CA PRO A 53 -12.07 4.80 -7.17
C PRO A 53 -12.15 5.88 -8.26
N SER A 54 -11.98 7.16 -7.90
CA SER A 54 -11.97 8.26 -8.88
C SER A 54 -10.80 8.15 -9.86
N CYS A 55 -9.60 7.79 -9.39
CA CYS A 55 -8.44 7.59 -10.26
C CYS A 55 -8.53 6.32 -11.09
N VAL A 56 -9.12 5.24 -10.55
CA VAL A 56 -9.42 4.02 -11.30
C VAL A 56 -10.39 4.34 -12.44
N ALA A 57 -11.49 5.05 -12.16
CA ALA A 57 -12.47 5.46 -13.16
C ALA A 57 -11.85 6.36 -14.26
N ARG A 58 -10.98 7.31 -13.88
CA ARG A 58 -10.26 8.16 -14.84
C ARG A 58 -9.39 7.35 -15.79
N ARG A 59 -8.67 6.33 -15.31
CA ARG A 59 -7.85 5.45 -16.15
C ARG A 59 -8.67 4.53 -17.04
N ALA A 60 -9.80 4.03 -16.54
CA ALA A 60 -10.68 3.20 -17.33
C ALA A 60 -11.23 3.98 -18.55
N GLY A 61 -11.49 5.28 -18.39
CA GLY A 61 -11.87 6.17 -19.50
C GLY A 61 -10.70 6.61 -20.40
N ASP A 62 -9.45 6.45 -19.95
CA ASP A 62 -8.22 6.78 -20.70
C ASP A 62 -7.70 5.59 -21.53
N HIS A 63 -8.12 4.36 -21.22
CA HIS A 63 -7.92 3.20 -22.10
C HIS A 63 -8.78 3.37 -23.37
N VAL A 64 -8.31 4.17 -24.32
CA VAL A 64 -8.70 4.00 -25.70
C VAL A 64 -8.13 2.64 -26.14
N PRO A 65 -8.94 1.67 -26.58
CA PRO A 65 -8.40 0.52 -27.26
C PRO A 65 -7.74 1.06 -28.54
N GLU A 66 -6.43 0.92 -28.68
CA GLU A 66 -5.79 1.08 -29.98
C GLU A 66 -6.41 0.02 -30.91
N ALA A 67 -7.32 0.47 -31.76
CA ALA A 67 -7.80 -0.30 -32.88
C ALA A 67 -6.63 -0.43 -33.87
N GLY A 68 -5.97 -1.59 -33.83
CA GLY A 68 -5.11 -2.08 -34.90
C GLY A 68 -5.86 -3.05 -35.78
#